data_AF-A0A5N0V7Y7-F1
#
_entry.id   AF-A0A5N0V7Y7-F1
#
_cell.length_a   1.000
_cell.length_b   1.000
_cell.length_c   1.000
_cell.angle_alpha   90.00
_cell.angle_beta   90.00
_cell.angle_gamma   90.00
#
_symmetry.space_group_name_H-M   'P 1'
#
loop_
_entity.id
_entity.type
_entity.pdbx_description
1 polymer ?
#
loop_
_entity_poly.entity_id
_entity_poly.type
_entity_poly.pdbx_seq_one_letter_code
_entity_poly.pdbx_strand_id
1 'polypeptide(L)'
;MSGAVLMAPATAGAAEATPALVHATPENECKLNVRAGTDVGSPLLGTLTCDNYTTCTNVGDVQCGPFVTGGVYSCVGADKKQLTDNRWAEVNWRSPQKSYIAVGCAAFRA
;
A
#
# COMPACT_ATOMS: atom_id res chain seq x y z
N MET A 1 29.00 -51.51 -3.55
CA MET A 1 27.73 -51.12 -2.91
C MET A 1 27.72 -49.60 -2.85
N SER A 2 27.05 -48.96 -3.81
CA SER A 2 27.03 -47.50 -3.94
C SER A 2 25.85 -46.95 -3.15
N GLY A 3 26.11 -46.27 -2.03
CA GLY A 3 25.10 -45.56 -1.26
C GLY A 3 24.76 -44.23 -1.91
N ALA A 4 23.49 -44.04 -2.24
CA ALA A 4 22.97 -42.78 -2.74
C ALA A 4 22.82 -41.79 -1.57
N VAL A 5 23.50 -40.65 -1.65
CA VAL A 5 23.32 -39.53 -0.73
C VAL A 5 22.09 -38.74 -1.21
N LEU A 6 21.02 -38.78 -0.42
CA LEU A 6 19.83 -37.94 -0.61
C LEU A 6 20.22 -36.49 -0.30
N MET A 7 20.43 -35.68 -1.35
CA MET A 7 20.48 -34.23 -1.21
C MET A 7 19.06 -33.70 -1.01
N ALA A 8 18.75 -33.26 0.22
CA ALA A 8 17.57 -32.45 0.48
C ALA A 8 17.69 -31.11 -0.30
N PRO A 9 16.62 -30.62 -0.95
CA PRO A 9 16.66 -29.29 -1.53
C PRO A 9 16.76 -28.26 -0.41
N ALA A 10 17.80 -27.43 -0.47
CA ALA A 10 17.89 -26.22 0.32
C ALA A 10 16.66 -25.36 -0.01
N THR A 11 15.80 -25.12 0.98
CA THR A 11 14.82 -24.03 0.93
C THR A 11 15.60 -22.73 0.73
N ALA A 12 15.63 -22.27 -0.52
CA ALA A 12 16.08 -20.93 -0.86
C ALA A 12 15.26 -19.96 0.02
N GLY A 13 15.95 -19.24 0.90
CA GLY A 13 15.34 -18.15 1.64
C GLY A 13 14.72 -17.20 0.63
N ALA A 14 13.39 -17.14 0.59
CA ALA A 14 12.71 -16.06 -0.09
C ALA A 14 13.30 -14.78 0.51
N ALA A 15 14.00 -13.98 -0.30
CA ALA A 15 14.40 -12.65 0.10
C ALA A 15 13.14 -11.96 0.65
N GLU A 16 13.18 -11.53 1.91
CA GLU A 16 12.07 -10.82 2.52
C GLU A 16 11.73 -9.66 1.58
N ALA A 17 10.51 -9.67 1.03
CA ALA A 17 10.11 -8.63 0.10
C ALA A 17 10.21 -7.28 0.82
N THR A 18 11.00 -6.35 0.26
CA THR A 18 11.12 -5.01 0.82
C THR A 18 9.71 -4.42 0.96
N PRO A 19 9.35 -3.90 2.15
CA PRO A 19 8.02 -3.34 2.35
C PRO A 19 7.83 -2.16 1.42
N ALA A 20 6.74 -2.19 0.64
CA ALA A 20 6.42 -1.10 -0.26
C ALA A 20 5.98 0.12 0.55
N LEU A 21 6.63 1.26 0.29
CA LEU A 21 6.30 2.53 0.92
C LEU A 21 5.17 3.22 0.17
N VAL A 22 4.29 3.86 0.92
CA VAL A 22 3.16 4.64 0.42
C VAL A 22 3.33 6.08 0.86
N HIS A 23 3.30 7.00 -0.11
CA HIS A 23 3.55 8.41 0.09
C HIS A 23 2.40 9.28 -0.42
N ALA A 24 2.27 10.47 0.18
CA ALA A 24 1.58 11.58 -0.46
C ALA A 24 2.42 12.16 -1.60
N THR A 25 1.78 12.92 -2.49
CA THR A 25 2.42 13.43 -3.70
C THR A 25 2.07 14.90 -3.90
N PRO A 26 2.85 15.67 -4.66
CA PRO A 26 2.49 17.06 -4.96
C PRO A 26 1.10 17.22 -5.59
N GLU A 27 0.64 16.22 -6.35
CA GLU A 27 -0.66 16.21 -7.02
C GLU A 27 -1.83 16.14 -6.03
N ASN A 28 -1.65 15.50 -4.86
CA ASN A 28 -2.63 15.53 -3.78
C ASN A 28 -2.31 16.61 -2.72
N GLU A 29 -1.60 17.67 -3.11
CA GLU A 29 -1.12 18.74 -2.23
C GLU A 29 -0.27 18.22 -1.06
N CYS A 30 0.44 17.10 -1.24
CA CYS A 30 1.12 16.39 -0.18
C CYS A 30 0.17 16.05 0.98
N LYS A 31 -1.07 15.64 0.68
CA LYS A 31 -2.08 15.23 1.66
C LYS A 31 -2.74 13.93 1.21
N LEU A 32 -2.26 12.82 1.77
CA LEU A 32 -2.89 11.51 1.57
C LEU A 32 -3.49 10.99 2.89
N ASN A 33 -4.80 10.83 2.92
CA ASN A 33 -5.50 10.43 4.13
C ASN A 33 -5.39 8.92 4.38
N VAL A 34 -4.99 8.56 5.59
CA VAL A 34 -5.06 7.21 6.14
C VAL A 34 -6.34 7.08 6.94
N ARG A 35 -7.20 6.12 6.59
CA ARG A 35 -8.55 6.00 7.15
C ARG A 35 -8.78 4.63 7.79
N ALA A 36 -9.70 4.60 8.75
CA ALA A 36 -10.10 3.36 9.43
C ALA A 36 -10.99 2.43 8.58
N GLY A 37 -11.34 2.84 7.37
CA GLY A 37 -12.17 2.08 6.44
C GLY A 37 -11.97 2.57 5.01
N THR A 38 -12.63 1.88 4.07
CA THR A 38 -12.44 2.05 2.62
C THR A 38 -13.39 3.10 2.02
N ASP A 39 -13.63 4.20 2.72
CA ASP A 39 -14.50 5.28 2.25
C ASP A 39 -14.12 6.63 2.88
N VAL A 40 -14.57 7.73 2.28
CA VAL A 40 -14.25 9.11 2.74
C VAL A 40 -14.97 9.53 4.03
N GLY A 41 -16.05 8.83 4.41
CA GLY A 41 -16.78 9.03 5.66
C GLY A 41 -16.15 8.30 6.85
N SER A 42 -15.35 7.26 6.60
CA SER A 42 -14.61 6.55 7.63
C SER A 42 -13.66 7.47 8.40
N PRO A 43 -13.45 7.22 9.71
CA PRO A 43 -12.57 8.02 10.56
C PRO A 43 -11.19 8.25 9.95
N LEU A 44 -10.73 9.51 10.00
CA LEU A 44 -9.38 9.89 9.60
C LEU A 44 -8.40 9.52 10.72
N LEU A 45 -7.48 8.61 10.44
CA LEU A 45 -6.45 8.15 11.38
C LEU A 45 -5.17 9.00 11.29
N GLY A 46 -4.97 9.68 10.17
CA GLY A 46 -3.83 10.55 9.92
C GLY A 46 -3.79 11.00 8.46
N THR A 47 -2.95 11.98 8.18
CA THR A 47 -2.68 12.47 6.83
C THR A 47 -1.19 12.39 6.58
N LEU A 48 -0.79 11.65 5.55
CA LEU A 48 0.58 11.60 5.09
C LEU A 48 0.93 12.90 4.35
N THR A 49 2.19 13.29 4.50
CA THR A 49 2.82 14.39 3.79
C THR A 49 3.86 13.86 2.81
N CYS A 50 4.42 14.73 1.98
CA CYS A 50 5.51 14.33 1.07
C CYS A 50 6.79 13.90 1.83
N ASP A 51 6.90 14.25 3.11
CA ASP A 51 8.07 13.96 3.95
C ASP A 51 7.89 12.72 4.83
N ASN A 52 6.71 12.08 4.79
CA ASN A 52 6.44 10.88 5.57
C ASN A 52 5.79 9.79 4.71
N TYR A 53 5.61 8.62 5.32
CA TYR A 53 5.08 7.45 4.64
C TYR A 53 4.39 6.49 5.60
N THR A 54 3.63 5.58 5.01
CA THR A 54 3.19 4.32 5.62
C THR A 54 3.68 3.16 4.77
N THR A 55 3.53 1.92 5.24
CA THR A 55 3.96 0.73 4.52
C THR A 55 2.77 -0.12 4.15
N CYS A 56 2.85 -0.81 3.02
CA CYS A 56 1.84 -1.76 2.61
C CYS A 56 1.78 -2.94 3.58
N THR A 57 0.56 -3.43 3.88
CA THR A 57 0.39 -4.66 4.66
C THR A 57 0.76 -5.90 3.84
N ASN A 58 0.55 -5.86 2.51
CA ASN A 58 0.90 -6.94 1.59
C ASN A 58 1.66 -6.39 0.37
N VAL A 59 2.70 -7.11 -0.04
CA VAL A 59 3.53 -6.80 -1.22
C VAL A 59 3.74 -8.10 -2.00
N GLY A 60 3.53 -8.04 -3.31
CA GLY A 60 3.73 -9.16 -4.24
C GLY A 60 3.90 -8.63 -5.66
N ASP A 61 3.37 -9.33 -6.66
CA ASP A 61 3.41 -8.88 -8.07
C ASP A 61 2.78 -7.49 -8.27
N VAL A 62 1.77 -7.17 -7.46
CA VAL A 62 1.16 -5.84 -7.39
C VAL A 62 1.58 -5.18 -6.09
N GLN A 63 2.11 -3.97 -6.22
CA GLN A 63 2.51 -3.19 -5.08
C GLN A 63 1.29 -2.79 -4.23
N CYS A 64 1.35 -3.02 -2.92
CA CYS A 64 0.24 -2.77 -1.99
C CYS A 64 -1.05 -3.56 -2.28
N GLY A 65 -0.96 -4.68 -3.00
CA GLY A 65 -2.09 -5.55 -3.30
C GLY A 65 -2.29 -6.66 -2.26
N PRO A 66 -3.50 -7.21 -2.12
CA PRO A 66 -4.67 -6.96 -2.96
C PRO A 66 -5.43 -5.68 -2.59
N PHE A 67 -6.09 -5.07 -3.58
CA PHE A 67 -6.94 -3.90 -3.38
C PHE A 67 -8.36 -4.28 -2.96
N VAL A 68 -9.00 -3.44 -2.15
CA VAL A 68 -10.40 -3.54 -1.76
C VAL A 68 -11.20 -2.44 -2.46
N THR A 69 -12.41 -2.75 -2.92
CA THR A 69 -13.32 -1.75 -3.49
C THR A 69 -14.18 -1.14 -2.39
N GLY A 70 -14.35 0.19 -2.39
CA GLY A 70 -15.12 0.91 -1.40
C GLY A 70 -15.73 2.22 -1.94
N GLY A 71 -15.79 3.25 -1.09
CA GLY A 71 -16.25 4.57 -1.47
C GLY A 71 -15.33 5.25 -2.50
N VAL A 72 -15.90 6.15 -3.30
CA VAL A 72 -15.14 6.90 -4.31
C VAL A 72 -14.35 8.00 -3.61
N TYR A 73 -13.04 8.03 -3.90
CA TYR A 73 -12.12 9.08 -3.51
C TYR A 73 -11.70 9.87 -4.76
N SER A 74 -11.47 11.17 -4.60
CA SER A 74 -11.10 12.07 -5.68
C SER A 74 -9.82 12.82 -5.33
N CYS A 75 -8.87 12.88 -6.26
CA CYS A 75 -7.66 13.71 -6.17
C CYS A 75 -7.26 14.21 -7.55
N VAL A 76 -6.30 15.13 -7.61
CA VAL A 76 -5.70 15.52 -8.88
C VAL A 76 -4.60 14.51 -9.20
N GLY A 77 -4.54 14.04 -10.44
CA GLY A 77 -3.48 13.15 -10.94
C GLY A 77 -2.29 13.93 -11.50
N ALA A 78 -1.25 13.22 -11.93
CA ALA A 78 0.00 13.80 -12.44
C ALA A 78 -0.18 14.72 -13.66
N ASP A 79 -1.23 14.53 -14.45
CA ASP A 79 -1.56 15.36 -15.61
C ASP A 79 -2.47 16.56 -15.27
N LYS A 80 -2.61 16.87 -13.98
CA LYS A 80 -3.53 17.88 -13.43
C LYS A 80 -5.01 17.61 -13.67
N LYS A 81 -5.38 16.41 -14.14
CA LYS A 81 -6.80 16.05 -14.26
C LYS A 81 -7.33 15.49 -12.95
N GLN A 82 -8.62 15.69 -12.74
CA GLN A 82 -9.32 15.03 -11.65
C GLN A 82 -9.32 13.52 -11.89
N LEU A 83 -8.74 12.77 -10.96
CA LEU A 83 -8.84 11.33 -10.85
C LEU A 83 -9.90 10.98 -9.80
N THR A 84 -10.74 10.02 -10.12
CA THR A 84 -11.64 9.36 -9.17
C THR A 84 -11.31 7.87 -9.13
N ASP A 85 -11.13 7.32 -7.94
CA ASP A 85 -10.83 5.90 -7.74
C ASP A 85 -11.66 5.38 -6.56
N ASN A 86 -12.07 4.12 -6.61
CA ASN A 86 -12.78 3.43 -5.53
C ASN A 86 -11.97 2.27 -4.95
N ARG A 87 -10.70 2.13 -5.37
CA ARG A 87 -9.77 1.12 -4.87
C ARG A 87 -8.99 1.65 -3.67
N TRP A 88 -8.87 0.79 -2.66
CA TRP A 88 -8.20 1.06 -1.40
C TRP A 88 -7.17 -0.03 -1.11
N ALA A 89 -6.02 0.35 -0.57
CA ALA A 89 -4.99 -0.59 -0.14
C ALA A 89 -4.90 -0.60 1.39
N GLU A 90 -4.76 -1.78 1.98
CA GLU A 90 -4.49 -1.93 3.42
C GLU A 90 -3.02 -1.59 3.70
N VAL A 91 -2.81 -0.74 4.69
CA VAL A 91 -1.48 -0.24 5.09
C VAL A 91 -1.26 -0.41 6.59
N ASN A 92 0.00 -0.58 6.97
CA ASN A 92 0.44 -0.60 8.35
C ASN A 92 0.60 0.84 8.85
N TRP A 93 -0.46 1.37 9.45
CA TRP A 93 -0.44 2.65 10.16
C TRP A 93 -0.28 2.44 11.66
N ARG A 94 0.12 3.49 12.37
CA ARG A 94 0.37 3.51 13.83
C ARG A 94 -0.94 3.44 14.65
N SER A 95 -1.86 2.56 14.26
CA SER A 95 -3.17 2.37 14.88
C SER A 95 -3.41 0.88 15.13
N PRO A 96 -4.10 0.49 16.22
CA PRO A 96 -4.43 -0.92 16.48
C PRO A 96 -5.50 -1.48 15.53
N GLN A 97 -6.16 -0.64 14.75
CA GLN A 97 -7.18 -1.04 13.77
C GLN A 97 -6.62 -1.04 12.35
N LYS A 98 -7.34 -1.72 11.45
CA LYS A 98 -7.02 -1.70 10.02
C LYS A 98 -7.05 -0.30 9.45
N SER A 99 -6.14 -0.04 8.53
CA SER A 99 -5.92 1.28 7.97
C SER A 99 -5.82 1.19 6.46
N TYR A 100 -6.40 2.18 5.78
CA TYR A 100 -6.57 2.18 4.33
C TYR A 100 -6.20 3.52 3.73
N ILE A 101 -5.70 3.48 2.50
CA ILE A 101 -5.43 4.65 1.65
C ILE A 101 -6.04 4.45 0.27
N ALA A 102 -6.47 5.54 -0.36
CA ALA A 102 -6.99 5.51 -1.72
C ALA A 102 -5.84 5.31 -2.71
N VAL A 103 -5.91 4.24 -3.51
CA VAL A 103 -4.80 3.79 -4.37
C VAL A 103 -4.48 4.79 -5.46
N GLY A 104 -5.50 5.31 -6.16
CA GLY A 104 -5.29 6.23 -7.28
C GLY A 104 -4.56 7.51 -6.90
N CYS A 105 -4.58 7.90 -5.63
CA CYS A 105 -3.98 9.13 -5.13
C CYS A 105 -2.64 8.93 -4.43
N ALA A 106 -2.18 7.68 -4.35
CA ALA A 106 -1.00 7.31 -3.61
C ALA A 106 0.18 7.03 -4.55
N ALA A 107 1.38 7.39 -4.11
CA ALA A 107 2.61 6.92 -4.75
C ALA A 107 3.15 5.69 -4.00
N PHE A 108 3.50 4.66 -4.76
CA PHE A 108 4.06 3.40 -4.25
C PHE A 108 5.54 3.25 -4.67
N ARG A 109 6.39 2.79 -3.74
CA ARG A 109 7.84 2.56 -3.98
C ARG A 109 8.30 1.25 -3.36
N ALA A 110 9.15 0.51 -4.08
CA ALA A 110 9.73 -0.78 -3.66
C ALA A 110 11.13 -0.58 -3.05
#